data_AF-A0A2E9WDS1-F1
#
_entry.id   AF-A0A2E9WDS1-F1
#
_cell.length_a   1.000
_cell.length_b   1.000
_cell.length_c   1.000
_cell.angle_alpha   90.00
_cell.angle_beta   90.00
_cell.angle_gamma   90.00
#
_symmetry.space_group_name_H-M   'P 1'
#
loop_
_entity.id
_entity.type
_entity.pdbx_description
1 polymer ?
#
loop_
_entity_poly.entity_id
_entity_poly.type
_entity_poly.pdbx_seq_one_letter_code
_entity_poly.pdbx_strand_id
1 'polypeptide(L)'
;MSHAMQLKLTLRNGNTKQALSLTSLAPQTGWDSAPPHHLAGGDSATCMIETSDELAITLCYGPHHIGIRLGDGKLSIDPGDAMVEQQRLDGYGAEVTLVLM
;
A
#
# COMPACT_ATOMS: atom_id res chain seq x y z
N MET A 1 17.68 -19.08 5.91
CA MET A 1 17.83 -17.68 5.49
C MET A 1 16.55 -17.32 4.76
N SER A 2 15.58 -16.68 5.43
CA SER A 2 14.47 -16.06 4.70
C SER A 2 15.05 -14.84 3.99
N HIS A 3 14.75 -14.71 2.69
CA HIS A 3 15.10 -13.49 1.97
C HIS A 3 14.10 -12.42 2.43
N ALA A 4 14.60 -11.25 2.84
CA ALA A 4 13.73 -10.13 3.13
C ALA A 4 12.94 -9.80 1.85
N MET A 5 11.62 -9.79 1.96
CA MET A 5 10.69 -9.40 0.91
C MET A 5 10.31 -7.94 1.12
N GLN A 6 10.34 -7.17 0.05
CA GLN A 6 9.99 -5.76 0.08
C GLN A 6 8.64 -5.54 -0.61
N LEU A 7 7.76 -4.72 -0.03
CA LEU A 7 6.61 -4.15 -0.72
C LEU A 7 6.84 -2.65 -0.94
N LYS A 8 6.75 -2.24 -2.20
CA LYS A 8 6.69 -0.83 -2.60
C LYS A 8 5.26 -0.50 -3.03
N LEU A 9 4.61 0.36 -2.26
CA LEU A 9 3.22 0.76 -2.45
C LEU A 9 3.15 2.24 -2.84
N THR A 10 2.65 2.53 -4.04
CA THR A 10 2.32 3.88 -4.49
C THR A 10 0.82 4.11 -4.33
N LEU A 11 0.46 5.12 -3.54
CA LEU A 11 -0.91 5.59 -3.36
C LEU A 11 -1.09 6.89 -4.13
N ARG A 12 -2.05 6.94 -5.05
CA ARG A 12 -2.41 8.16 -5.79
C ARG A 12 -3.81 8.60 -5.42
N ASN A 13 -3.97 9.84 -5.00
CA ASN A 13 -5.28 10.44 -4.84
C ASN A 13 -5.78 10.94 -6.20
N GLY A 14 -6.72 10.21 -6.80
CA GLY A 14 -7.35 10.56 -8.07
C GLY A 14 -8.30 11.77 -7.98
N ASN A 15 -8.76 12.12 -6.78
CA ASN A 15 -9.58 13.30 -6.55
C ASN A 15 -8.70 14.55 -6.48
N THR A 16 -8.77 15.42 -7.49
CA THR A 16 -7.93 16.65 -7.54
C THR A 16 -8.37 17.77 -6.61
N LYS A 17 -9.53 17.63 -5.95
CA LYS A 17 -10.16 18.70 -5.15
C LYS A 17 -10.09 18.44 -3.65
N GLN A 18 -10.02 17.18 -3.24
CA GLN A 18 -10.12 16.80 -1.84
C GLN A 18 -8.93 15.95 -1.42
N ALA A 19 -8.33 16.32 -0.29
CA ALA A 19 -7.32 15.50 0.35
C ALA A 19 -7.94 14.31 1.08
N LEU A 20 -7.19 13.21 1.14
CA LEU A 20 -7.54 12.02 1.91
C LEU A 20 -6.69 11.96 3.18
N SER A 21 -7.31 11.53 4.27
CA SER A 21 -6.64 11.30 5.55
C SER A 21 -6.53 9.82 5.84
N LEU A 22 -5.35 9.38 6.26
CA LEU A 22 -5.12 8.03 6.77
C LEU A 22 -5.76 7.92 8.15
N THR A 23 -6.81 7.11 8.27
CA THR A 23 -7.56 6.90 9.52
C THR A 23 -7.19 5.62 10.23
N SER A 24 -6.65 4.63 9.51
CA SER A 24 -6.19 3.37 10.07
C SER A 24 -5.02 2.81 9.26
N LEU A 25 -4.05 2.23 9.96
CA LEU A 25 -2.90 1.56 9.37
C LEU A 25 -2.50 0.37 10.25
N ALA A 26 -2.40 -0.81 9.63
CA ALA A 26 -1.77 -1.99 10.19
C ALA A 26 -0.85 -2.61 9.13
N PRO A 27 0.37 -3.06 9.47
CA PRO A 27 1.04 -2.84 10.74
C PRO A 27 1.40 -1.35 10.93
N GLN A 28 1.50 -0.89 12.18
CA GLN A 28 1.88 0.50 12.48
C GLN A 28 3.39 0.74 12.41
N THR A 29 4.19 -0.33 12.43
CA THR A 29 5.66 -0.31 12.47
C THR A 29 6.23 -1.22 11.38
N GLY A 30 7.54 -1.12 11.14
CA GLY A 30 8.23 -1.93 10.11
C GLY A 30 8.30 -1.26 8.73
N TRP A 31 7.75 -0.05 8.60
CA TRP A 31 7.86 0.76 7.40
C TRP A 31 9.21 1.46 7.34
N ASP A 32 9.91 1.33 6.22
CA ASP A 32 11.04 2.20 5.87
C ASP A 32 10.54 3.61 5.52
N SER A 33 9.38 3.66 4.84
CA SER A 33 8.63 4.87 4.54
C SER A 33 7.14 4.56 4.72
N ALA A 34 6.53 5.09 5.78
CA ALA A 34 5.13 4.83 6.08
C ALA A 34 4.18 5.62 5.15
N PRO A 35 2.94 5.15 4.92
CA PRO A 35 1.92 5.92 4.22
C PRO A 35 1.69 7.28 4.91
N PRO A 36 1.62 8.41 4.18
CA PRO A 36 1.47 9.72 4.79
C PRO A 36 0.09 9.90 5.41
N HIS A 37 0.01 10.58 6.56
CA HIS A 37 -1.29 10.85 7.20
C HIS A 37 -2.25 11.68 6.35
N HIS A 38 -1.73 12.51 5.45
CA HIS A 38 -2.48 13.38 4.57
C HIS A 38 -1.97 13.25 3.14
N LEU A 39 -2.85 12.89 2.21
CA LEU A 39 -2.56 12.77 0.78
C LEU A 39 -3.40 13.79 0.02
N ALA A 40 -2.78 14.86 -0.46
CA ALA A 40 -3.50 15.95 -1.11
C ALA A 40 -4.14 15.50 -2.43
N GLY A 41 -5.09 16.30 -2.93
CA GLY A 41 -5.82 15.96 -4.14
C GLY A 41 -4.93 15.99 -5.39
N GLY A 42 -4.94 14.92 -6.17
CA GLY A 42 -4.06 14.77 -7.35
C GLY A 42 -2.63 14.34 -7.04
N ASP A 43 -2.25 14.26 -5.76
CA ASP A 43 -0.90 13.86 -5.35
C ASP A 43 -0.74 12.34 -5.29
N SER A 44 0.52 11.92 -5.23
CA SER A 44 0.91 10.53 -5.01
C SER A 44 2.01 10.41 -3.96
N ALA A 45 2.00 9.31 -3.21
CA ALA A 45 3.06 8.97 -2.27
C ALA A 45 3.50 7.51 -2.46
N THR A 46 4.80 7.27 -2.39
CA THR A 46 5.37 5.92 -2.39
C THR A 46 5.86 5.58 -0.98
N CYS A 47 5.35 4.47 -0.46
CA CYS A 47 5.66 3.92 0.85
C CYS A 47 6.29 2.53 0.69
N MET A 48 7.10 2.14 1.66
CA MET A 48 7.92 0.93 1.60
C MET A 48 7.95 0.25 2.96
N ILE A 49 7.84 -1.07 2.93
CA ILE A 49 7.89 -1.94 4.10
C ILE A 49 8.56 -3.25 3.72
N GLU A 50 9.43 -3.72 4.59
CA GLU A 50 10.15 -4.98 4.46
C GLU A 50 9.66 -5.99 5.49
N THR A 51 9.66 -7.26 5.10
CA THR A 51 9.34 -8.38 5.98
C THR A 51 10.27 -9.55 5.71
N SER A 52 10.57 -10.35 6.73
CA SER A 52 11.23 -11.65 6.57
C SER A 52 10.25 -12.80 6.31
N ASP A 53 8.95 -12.55 6.51
CA ASP A 53 7.88 -13.55 6.56
C ASP A 53 6.65 -13.07 5.79
N GLU A 54 5.44 -13.50 6.18
CA GLU A 54 4.20 -12.98 5.64
C GLU A 54 3.95 -11.54 6.10
N LEU A 55 3.50 -10.69 5.18
CA LEU A 55 3.09 -9.32 5.42
C LEU A 55 1.61 -9.18 5.09
N ALA A 56 0.83 -8.75 6.08
CA ALA A 56 -0.56 -8.37 5.91
C ALA A 56 -0.73 -6.90 6.29
N ILE A 57 -1.09 -6.08 5.30
CA ILE A 57 -1.33 -4.66 5.46
C ILE A 57 -2.82 -4.38 5.37
N THR A 58 -3.31 -3.50 6.23
CA THR A 58 -4.63 -2.87 6.11
C THR A 58 -4.45 -1.36 6.23
N LEU A 59 -5.00 -0.61 5.29
CA LEU A 59 -4.93 0.84 5.26
C LEU A 59 -6.29 1.45 4.92
N CYS A 60 -6.68 2.48 5.67
CA CYS A 60 -7.90 3.22 5.45
C CYS A 60 -7.58 4.68 5.12
N TYR A 61 -7.87 5.12 3.89
CA TYR A 61 -7.77 6.52 3.46
C TYR A 61 -9.15 7.07 3.16
N GLY A 62 -9.65 7.96 4.02
CA GLY A 62 -11.04 8.44 3.92
C GLY A 62 -12.01 7.25 3.85
N PRO A 63 -12.79 7.07 2.76
CA PRO A 63 -13.70 5.94 2.58
C PRO A 63 -13.04 4.65 2.07
N HIS A 64 -11.79 4.69 1.59
CA HIS A 64 -11.15 3.53 0.96
C HIS A 64 -10.57 2.60 2.01
N HIS A 65 -11.05 1.35 2.04
CA HIS A 65 -10.56 0.29 2.91
C HIS A 65 -9.77 -0.71 2.08
N ILE A 66 -8.47 -0.80 2.30
CA ILE A 66 -7.55 -1.57 1.45
C ILE A 66 -6.83 -2.63 2.27
N GLY A 67 -6.82 -3.87 1.78
CA GLY A 67 -6.04 -4.98 2.29
C GLY A 67 -4.98 -5.41 1.29
N ILE A 68 -3.75 -5.67 1.75
CA ILE A 68 -2.66 -6.23 0.93
C ILE A 68 -2.04 -7.39 1.70
N ARG A 69 -1.82 -8.52 1.05
CA ARG A 69 -1.06 -9.64 1.60
C ARG A 69 0.07 -10.04 0.67
N LEU A 70 1.26 -10.18 1.23
CA LEU A 70 2.46 -10.64 0.56
C LEU A 70 3.06 -11.79 1.38
N GLY A 71 3.17 -12.97 0.78
CA GLY A 71 3.68 -14.16 1.46
C GLY A 71 3.60 -15.38 0.54
N ASP A 72 4.41 -16.41 0.82
CA ASP A 72 4.45 -17.66 0.04
C ASP A 72 4.60 -17.46 -1.47
N GLY A 73 5.36 -16.43 -1.88
CA GLY A 73 5.54 -16.08 -3.30
C GLY A 73 4.26 -15.62 -3.98
N LYS A 74 3.29 -15.09 -3.23
CA LYS A 74 2.02 -14.57 -3.72
C LYS A 74 1.77 -13.15 -3.22
N LEU A 75 1.14 -12.37 -4.07
CA LEU A 75 0.59 -11.06 -3.77
C LEU A 75 -0.93 -11.12 -3.92
N SER A 76 -1.67 -10.73 -2.88
CA SER A 76 -3.12 -10.60 -2.90
C SER A 76 -3.49 -9.17 -2.50
N ILE A 77 -4.37 -8.54 -3.27
CA ILE A 77 -4.84 -7.17 -3.01
C ILE A 77 -6.36 -7.20 -2.95
N ASP A 78 -6.90 -6.71 -1.84
CA ASP A 78 -8.30 -6.34 -1.68
C ASP A 78 -8.36 -4.80 -1.71
N PRO A 79 -8.64 -4.18 -2.86
CA PRO A 79 -8.54 -2.74 -3.00
C PRO A 79 -9.75 -1.99 -2.42
N GLY A 80 -10.81 -2.69 -2.00
CA GLY A 80 -12.10 -2.07 -1.67
C GLY A 80 -12.61 -1.26 -2.86
N ASP A 81 -12.82 0.04 -2.64
CA ASP A 81 -13.26 0.99 -3.68
C ASP A 81 -12.10 1.65 -4.46
N ALA A 82 -10.85 1.32 -4.15
CA ALA A 82 -9.70 1.80 -4.91
C ALA A 82 -9.50 1.02 -6.23
N MET A 83 -8.80 1.63 -7.18
CA MET A 83 -8.41 0.97 -8.42
C MET A 83 -6.95 0.49 -8.32
N VAL A 84 -6.71 -0.80 -8.64
CA VAL A 84 -5.35 -1.31 -8.85
C VAL A 84 -4.88 -0.88 -10.25
N GLU A 85 -3.97 0.10 -10.31
CA GLU A 85 -3.44 0.59 -11.58
C GLU A 85 -2.27 -0.28 -12.06
N GLN A 86 -1.40 -0.69 -11.15
CA GLN A 86 -0.26 -1.56 -11.45
C GLN A 86 -0.02 -2.54 -10.31
N GLN A 87 0.31 -3.77 -10.66
CA GLN A 87 0.84 -4.75 -9.73
C GLN A 87 1.97 -5.53 -10.39
N ARG A 88 3.02 -5.78 -9.63
CA ARG A 88 4.15 -6.63 -10.01
C ARG A 88 4.60 -7.41 -8.79
N LEU A 89 4.96 -8.67 -9.02
CA LEU A 89 5.62 -9.53 -8.06
C LEU A 89 6.84 -10.13 -8.74
N ASP A 90 7.99 -10.05 -8.09
CA ASP A 90 9.21 -10.73 -8.50
C ASP A 90 9.83 -11.50 -7.33
N GLY A 91 11.00 -12.10 -7.55
CA GLY A 91 11.65 -12.95 -6.55
C GLY A 91 12.14 -12.22 -5.30
N TYR A 92 12.14 -10.89 -5.28
CA TYR A 92 12.67 -10.07 -4.20
C TYR A 92 11.63 -9.13 -3.58
N GLY A 93 10.51 -8.88 -4.27
CA GLY A 93 9.46 -8.04 -3.72
C GLY A 93 8.22 -7.87 -4.60
N ALA A 94 7.34 -7.00 -4.13
CA ALA A 94 6.13 -6.60 -4.82
C ALA A 94 6.11 -5.08 -5.02
N GLU A 95 5.60 -4.64 -6.17
CA GLU A 95 5.29 -3.24 -6.46
C GLU A 95 3.80 -3.11 -6.76
N VAL A 96 3.13 -2.20 -6.06
CA VAL A 96 1.69 -1.95 -6.22
C VAL A 96 1.44 -0.46 -6.38
N THR A 97 0.60 -0.09 -7.34
CA THR A 97 0.06 1.28 -7.46
C THR A 97 -1.45 1.23 -7.34
N LEU A 98 -1.99 1.97 -6.36
CA LEU A 98 -3.42 2.12 -6.11
C LEU A 98 -3.86 3.57 -6.37
N VAL A 99 -5.02 3.72 -6.98
CA VAL A 99 -5.67 5.00 -7.22
C VAL A 99 -6.91 5.09 -6.34
N LEU A 100 -6.95 6.10 -5.48
CA LEU A 100 -8.00 6.40 -4.52
C LEU A 100 -8.90 7.49 -5.13
N MET A 101 -10.16 7.19 -5.46
CA MET A 101 -11.06 8.05 -6.26
C MET A 101 -12.05 8.85 -5.41
#